data_AF-A0A1H5DIU7-F1
#
_entry.id   AF-A0A1H5DIU7-F1
#
_cell.length_a   1.000
_cell.length_b   1.000
_cell.length_c   1.000
_cell.angle_alpha   90.00
_cell.angle_beta   90.00
_cell.angle_gamma   90.00
#
_symmetry.space_group_name_H-M   'P 1'
#
loop_
_entity.id
_entity.type
_entity.pdbx_description
1 polymer ?
#
loop_
_entity_poly.entity_id
_entity_poly.type
_entity_poly.pdbx_seq_one_letter_code
_entity_poly.pdbx_strand_id
1 'polypeptide(L)'
;MWTPAARRQHSRERLRFGRDLTDTEWKILEPLMPPPAKTGRPRAWSMREVLNAIFYVLRGGCAWRNLPKDFPPASTVHGWFLRFRRERLFETLNHHLLMRDRERVGRAASPSAAVIDSQSVKTTEAGGPRGYDAGKKIKGRKRHAMVDADGRALVLQAHSADLQDCDCAVPLLKASRKAFPFVERAFADSGYRAERVSQATSIVIEVVKKPAGQVGFIVLPRRWVVERFLAWINRNRRLAKDFEATIASAETFLYAASVMLLSRRLAQS
;
A
#
# COMPACT_ATOMS: atom_id res chain seq x y z
N MET A 1 21.49 9.39 -16.37
CA MET A 1 21.49 10.86 -16.56
C MET A 1 20.05 11.31 -16.83
N TRP A 2 19.56 12.36 -16.17
CA TRP A 2 18.17 12.81 -16.31
C TRP A 2 18.01 13.66 -17.59
N THR A 3 17.46 13.08 -18.66
CA THR A 3 17.34 13.72 -19.97
C THR A 3 16.19 14.75 -20.01
N PRO A 4 16.20 15.71 -20.96
CA PRO A 4 15.07 16.62 -21.17
C PRO A 4 13.74 15.88 -21.45
N ALA A 5 13.79 14.74 -22.14
CA ALA A 5 12.63 13.88 -22.34
C ALA A 5 12.11 13.29 -21.02
N ALA A 6 13.00 12.77 -20.17
CA ALA A 6 12.63 12.29 -18.83
C ALA A 6 12.09 13.43 -17.93
N ARG A 7 12.64 14.66 -18.01
CA ARG A 7 12.07 15.85 -17.33
C ARG A 7 10.62 16.07 -17.73
N ARG A 8 10.33 16.08 -19.03
CA ARG A 8 8.97 16.31 -19.52
C ARG A 8 8.01 15.21 -19.09
N GLN A 9 8.43 13.95 -19.17
CA GLN A 9 7.62 12.79 -18.76
C GLN A 9 7.28 12.80 -17.26
N HIS A 10 8.19 13.32 -16.43
CA HIS A 10 8.00 13.42 -14.98
C HIS A 10 7.52 14.81 -14.50
N SER A 11 7.38 15.79 -15.40
CA SER A 11 6.98 17.14 -15.02
C SER A 11 5.54 17.16 -14.52
N ARG A 12 5.35 17.90 -13.42
CA ARG A 12 4.05 18.11 -12.76
C ARG A 12 3.78 19.59 -12.52
N GLU A 13 4.52 20.48 -13.20
CA GLU A 13 4.46 21.93 -13.01
C GLU A 13 3.10 22.52 -13.38
N ARG A 14 2.36 21.85 -14.29
CA ARG A 14 1.03 22.29 -14.73
C ARG A 14 -0.10 21.87 -13.78
N LEU A 15 0.19 21.04 -12.77
CA LEU A 15 -0.81 20.59 -11.81
C LEU A 15 -0.95 21.58 -10.67
N ARG A 16 -2.17 21.77 -10.16
CA ARG A 16 -2.45 22.62 -8.99
C ARG A 16 -1.61 22.19 -7.78
N PHE A 17 -1.54 20.88 -7.52
CA PHE A 17 -0.60 20.33 -6.55
C PHE A 17 0.26 19.23 -7.19
N GLY A 18 1.54 19.13 -6.77
CA GLY A 18 2.51 18.18 -7.33
C GLY A 18 2.18 16.67 -7.15
N ARG A 19 1.02 16.34 -6.58
CA ARG A 19 0.50 14.98 -6.45
C ARG A 19 -0.89 14.76 -7.03
N ASP A 20 -1.51 15.79 -7.60
CA ASP A 20 -2.77 15.64 -8.33
C ASP A 20 -2.56 14.71 -9.52
N LEU A 21 -3.57 13.93 -9.88
CA LEU A 21 -3.51 12.98 -10.99
C LEU A 21 -3.35 13.73 -12.32
N THR A 22 -2.43 13.28 -13.16
CA THR A 22 -2.39 13.72 -14.57
C THR A 22 -3.57 13.13 -15.34
N ASP A 23 -3.87 13.62 -16.55
CA ASP A 23 -4.95 13.08 -17.36
C ASP A 23 -4.72 11.61 -17.72
N THR A 24 -3.48 11.22 -18.01
CA THR A 24 -3.11 9.82 -18.28
C THR A 24 -3.29 8.95 -17.05
N GLU A 25 -2.87 9.42 -15.87
CA GLU A 25 -3.09 8.70 -14.60
C GLU A 25 -4.59 8.59 -14.29
N TRP A 26 -5.37 9.63 -14.57
CA TRP A 26 -6.82 9.64 -14.37
C TRP A 26 -7.53 8.66 -15.30
N LYS A 27 -7.21 8.63 -16.60
CA LYS A 27 -7.78 7.67 -17.57
C LYS A 27 -7.61 6.21 -17.15
N ILE A 28 -6.56 5.90 -16.39
CA ILE A 28 -6.33 4.55 -15.86
C ILE A 28 -7.27 4.24 -14.69
N LEU A 29 -7.55 5.23 -13.82
CA LEU A 29 -8.33 5.06 -12.60
C LEU A 29 -9.83 5.25 -12.81
N GLU A 30 -10.22 6.15 -13.71
CA GLU A 30 -11.60 6.58 -13.94
C GLU A 30 -12.58 5.42 -14.18
N PRO A 31 -12.27 4.41 -15.02
CA PRO A 31 -13.19 3.29 -15.26
C PRO A 31 -13.47 2.43 -14.02
N LEU A 32 -12.59 2.51 -13.01
CA LEU A 32 -12.68 1.75 -11.77
C LEU A 32 -13.33 2.57 -10.64
N MET A 33 -13.76 3.80 -10.92
CA MET A 33 -14.42 4.66 -9.93
C MET A 33 -15.90 4.33 -9.79
N PRO A 34 -16.49 4.54 -8.58
CA PRO A 34 -17.92 4.37 -8.40
C PRO A 34 -18.73 5.24 -9.39
N PRO A 35 -19.69 4.65 -10.11
CA PRO A 35 -20.52 5.40 -11.04
C PRO A 35 -21.39 6.43 -10.28
N PRO A 36 -21.91 7.46 -10.98
CA PRO A 36 -22.89 8.35 -10.39
C PRO A 36 -24.08 7.56 -9.87
N ALA A 37 -24.63 7.98 -8.72
CA ALA A 37 -25.87 7.40 -8.23
C ALA A 37 -26.99 7.67 -9.24
N LYS A 38 -27.82 6.65 -9.51
CA LYS A 38 -28.97 6.77 -10.43
C LYS A 38 -30.11 7.62 -9.85
N THR A 39 -30.16 7.76 -8.53
CA THR A 39 -31.19 8.47 -7.77
C THR A 39 -30.57 9.38 -6.72
N GLY A 40 -31.31 10.39 -6.29
CA GLY A 40 -30.86 11.38 -5.30
C GLY A 40 -30.08 12.54 -5.89
N ARG A 41 -29.50 13.38 -5.01
CA ARG A 41 -28.78 14.58 -5.42
C ARG A 41 -27.52 14.21 -6.21
N PRO A 42 -27.31 14.78 -7.42
CA PRO A 42 -26.07 14.59 -8.17
C PRO A 42 -24.85 14.99 -7.36
N ARG A 43 -23.72 14.33 -7.65
CA ARG A 43 -22.45 14.64 -7.00
C ARG A 43 -21.98 16.03 -7.43
N ALA A 44 -21.72 16.90 -6.47
CA ALA A 44 -21.17 18.24 -6.75
C ALA A 44 -19.69 18.20 -7.17
N TRP A 45 -18.96 17.14 -6.82
CA TRP A 45 -17.52 17.02 -7.05
C TRP A 45 -17.19 15.76 -7.84
N SER A 46 -16.24 15.87 -8.76
CA SER A 46 -15.74 14.72 -9.53
C SER A 46 -14.96 13.76 -8.62
N MET A 47 -14.93 12.48 -8.99
CA MET A 47 -14.13 11.48 -8.27
C MET A 47 -12.63 11.78 -8.37
N ARG A 48 -12.18 12.43 -9.44
CA ARG A 48 -10.80 12.90 -9.60
C ARG A 48 -10.42 13.90 -8.50
N GLU A 49 -11.28 14.88 -8.24
CA GLU A 49 -11.02 15.89 -7.21
C GLU A 49 -11.04 15.30 -5.80
N VAL A 50 -11.93 14.33 -5.54
CA VAL A 50 -11.95 13.58 -4.28
C VAL A 50 -10.64 12.78 -4.11
N LEU A 51 -10.18 12.09 -5.15
CA LEU A 51 -8.92 11.33 -5.08
C LEU A 51 -7.69 12.23 -4.97
N ASN A 52 -7.64 13.34 -5.70
CA ASN A 52 -6.58 14.34 -5.58
C ASN A 52 -6.47 14.84 -4.14
N ALA A 53 -7.60 15.15 -3.50
CA ALA A 53 -7.63 15.57 -2.10
C ALA A 53 -7.14 14.47 -1.13
N ILE A 54 -7.54 13.21 -1.34
CA ILE A 54 -7.06 12.07 -0.52
C ILE A 54 -5.54 11.89 -0.72
N PHE A 55 -5.04 11.97 -1.95
CA PHE A 55 -3.61 11.87 -2.24
C PHE A 55 -2.80 13.04 -1.70
N TYR A 56 -3.40 14.23 -1.65
CA TYR A 56 -2.80 15.39 -0.98
C TYR A 56 -2.62 15.11 0.51
N VAL A 57 -3.66 14.63 1.21
CA VAL A 57 -3.60 14.26 2.63
C VAL A 57 -2.59 13.14 2.87
N LEU A 58 -2.57 12.11 2.02
CA LEU A 58 -1.63 11.00 2.10
C LEU A 58 -0.18 11.48 1.91
N ARG A 59 0.09 12.29 0.88
CA ARG A 59 1.45 12.77 0.60
C ARG A 59 1.91 13.76 1.66
N GLY A 60 1.10 14.77 1.94
CA GLY A 60 1.42 15.89 2.82
C GLY A 60 1.39 15.51 4.30
N GLY A 61 0.63 14.47 4.68
CA GLY A 61 0.49 14.06 6.07
C GLY A 61 -0.27 15.07 6.93
N CYS A 62 -1.03 16.00 6.33
CA CYS A 62 -1.80 16.99 7.06
C CYS A 62 -3.07 16.37 7.69
N ALA A 63 -3.60 17.04 8.71
CA ALA A 63 -4.93 16.71 9.22
C ALA A 63 -6.00 16.99 8.16
N TRP A 64 -7.11 16.25 8.17
CA TRP A 64 -8.21 16.44 7.22
C TRP A 64 -8.77 17.88 7.23
N ARG A 65 -8.84 18.52 8.40
CA ARG A 65 -9.31 19.91 8.55
C ARG A 65 -8.37 20.95 7.94
N ASN A 66 -7.13 20.58 7.65
CA ASN A 66 -6.13 21.46 7.02
C ASN A 66 -6.05 21.23 5.50
N LEU A 67 -7.03 20.54 4.92
CA LEU A 67 -7.13 20.41 3.47
C LEU A 67 -7.32 21.81 2.85
N PRO A 68 -6.54 22.19 1.82
CA PRO A 68 -6.69 23.48 1.13
C PRO A 68 -8.11 23.72 0.63
N LYS A 69 -8.54 24.99 0.62
CA LYS A 69 -9.89 25.40 0.20
C LYS A 69 -10.16 25.18 -1.30
N ASP A 70 -9.11 24.96 -2.10
CA ASP A 70 -9.23 24.62 -3.52
C ASP A 70 -9.79 23.21 -3.76
N PHE A 71 -9.70 22.33 -2.76
CA PHE A 71 -10.28 20.99 -2.81
C PHE A 71 -11.75 21.00 -2.36
N PRO A 72 -12.50 19.91 -2.65
CA PRO A 72 -13.82 19.72 -2.06
C PRO A 72 -13.76 19.84 -0.52
N PRO A 73 -14.86 20.24 0.15
CA PRO A 73 -14.89 20.40 1.59
C PRO A 73 -14.34 19.18 2.33
N ALA A 74 -13.54 19.40 3.37
CA ALA A 74 -12.86 18.33 4.11
C ALA A 74 -13.83 17.24 4.61
N SER A 75 -15.03 17.61 5.03
CA SER A 75 -16.10 16.69 5.44
C SER A 75 -16.56 15.78 4.28
N THR A 76 -16.70 16.35 3.08
CA THR A 76 -17.04 15.61 1.86
C THR A 76 -15.94 14.62 1.48
N VAL A 77 -14.69 15.06 1.44
CA VAL A 77 -13.54 14.19 1.10
C VAL A 77 -13.39 13.07 2.12
N HIS A 78 -13.47 13.40 3.42
CA HIS A 78 -13.38 12.40 4.48
C HIS A 78 -14.55 11.40 4.42
N GLY A 79 -15.77 11.85 4.15
CA GLY A 79 -16.93 10.98 3.94
C GLY A 79 -16.71 9.98 2.79
N TRP A 80 -16.16 10.45 1.67
CA TRP A 80 -15.78 9.56 0.57
C TRP A 80 -14.64 8.60 0.95
N PHE A 81 -13.62 9.06 1.67
CA PHE A 81 -12.56 8.18 2.17
C PHE A 81 -13.13 7.05 3.04
N LEU A 82 -14.03 7.35 3.98
CA LEU A 82 -14.68 6.34 4.81
C LEU A 82 -15.53 5.36 3.99
N ARG A 83 -16.19 5.86 2.94
CA ARG A 83 -16.93 5.02 1.99
C ARG A 83 -15.99 4.08 1.22
N PHE A 84 -14.90 4.62 0.66
CA PHE A 84 -13.88 3.83 -0.06
C PHE A 84 -13.24 2.77 0.83
N ARG A 85 -12.99 3.08 2.11
CA ARG A 85 -12.54 2.12 3.11
C ARG A 85 -13.55 0.98 3.30
N ARG A 86 -14.83 1.31 3.47
CA ARG A 86 -15.89 0.29 3.66
C ARG A 86 -16.07 -0.59 2.42
N GLU A 87 -15.98 0.01 1.24
CA GLU A 87 -16.13 -0.66 -0.05
C GLU A 87 -14.83 -1.32 -0.56
N ARG A 88 -13.71 -1.19 0.18
CA ARG A 88 -12.39 -1.72 -0.19
C ARG A 88 -11.93 -1.28 -1.60
N LEU A 89 -12.23 -0.03 -1.93
CA LEU A 89 -11.99 0.50 -3.28
C LEU A 89 -10.50 0.49 -3.62
N PHE A 90 -9.63 0.93 -2.70
CA PHE A 90 -8.19 0.99 -2.96
C PHE A 90 -7.55 -0.39 -3.10
N GLU A 91 -8.07 -1.41 -2.42
CA GLU A 91 -7.66 -2.81 -2.62
C GLU A 91 -8.03 -3.30 -4.01
N THR A 92 -9.26 -3.01 -4.46
CA THR A 92 -9.74 -3.37 -5.80
C THR A 92 -8.91 -2.68 -6.88
N LEU A 93 -8.68 -1.37 -6.74
CA LEU A 93 -7.78 -0.61 -7.62
C LEU A 93 -6.39 -1.21 -7.63
N ASN A 94 -5.80 -1.47 -6.46
CA ASN A 94 -4.46 -2.02 -6.35
C ASN A 94 -4.35 -3.36 -7.08
N HIS A 95 -5.33 -4.25 -6.93
CA HIS A 95 -5.35 -5.55 -7.60
C HIS A 95 -5.31 -5.41 -9.13
N HIS A 96 -6.21 -4.60 -9.71
CA HIS A 96 -6.24 -4.39 -11.16
C HIS A 96 -4.98 -3.71 -11.69
N LEU A 97 -4.48 -2.68 -11.00
CA LEU A 97 -3.28 -1.97 -11.44
C LEU A 97 -2.02 -2.83 -11.30
N LEU A 98 -1.96 -3.69 -10.28
CA LEU A 98 -0.86 -4.64 -10.11
C LEU A 98 -0.79 -5.61 -11.29
N MET A 99 -1.91 -6.19 -11.69
CA MET A 99 -1.96 -7.13 -12.82
C MET A 99 -1.49 -6.45 -14.11
N ARG A 100 -2.01 -5.26 -14.40
CA ARG A 100 -1.60 -4.48 -15.58
C ARG A 100 -0.11 -4.10 -15.54
N ASP A 101 0.41 -3.69 -14.39
CA ASP A 101 1.83 -3.31 -14.27
C ASP A 101 2.76 -4.53 -14.36
N ARG A 102 2.27 -5.74 -14.12
CA ARG A 102 3.01 -7.00 -14.35
C ARG A 102 3.08 -7.32 -15.83
N GLU A 103 1.97 -7.27 -16.54
CA GLU A 103 1.92 -7.51 -17.99
C GLU A 103 2.78 -6.51 -18.75
N ARG A 104 2.73 -5.23 -18.35
CA ARG A 104 3.55 -4.14 -18.90
C ARG A 104 5.06 -4.42 -18.85
N VAL A 105 5.53 -5.19 -17.87
CA VAL A 105 6.95 -5.55 -17.73
C VAL A 105 7.24 -6.98 -18.22
N GLY A 106 6.35 -7.58 -19.00
CA GLY A 106 6.52 -8.91 -19.58
C GLY A 106 6.34 -10.07 -18.60
N ARG A 107 5.67 -9.84 -17.45
CA ARG A 107 5.32 -10.91 -16.49
C ARG A 107 3.86 -11.31 -16.64
N ALA A 108 3.55 -12.57 -16.29
CA ALA A 108 2.16 -13.02 -16.18
C ALA A 108 1.39 -12.17 -15.14
N ALA A 109 0.15 -11.79 -15.48
CA ALA A 109 -0.72 -10.96 -14.63
C ALA A 109 -0.85 -11.53 -13.21
N SER A 110 -1.07 -12.84 -13.10
CA SER A 110 -1.10 -13.56 -11.83
C SER A 110 0.31 -13.87 -11.33
N PRO A 111 0.65 -13.52 -10.08
CA PRO A 111 1.93 -13.89 -9.48
C PRO A 111 1.92 -15.35 -8.99
N SER A 112 3.06 -16.03 -9.12
CA SER A 112 3.30 -17.38 -8.58
C SER A 112 4.13 -17.40 -7.29
N ALA A 113 4.80 -16.30 -6.96
CA ALA A 113 5.62 -16.17 -5.77
C ALA A 113 5.46 -14.80 -5.12
N ALA A 114 5.64 -14.76 -3.80
CA ALA A 114 5.55 -13.55 -2.99
C ALA A 114 6.69 -13.42 -1.98
N VAL A 115 6.87 -12.23 -1.44
CA VAL A 115 7.79 -11.94 -0.33
C VAL A 115 6.98 -11.30 0.78
N ILE A 116 7.14 -11.77 2.02
CA ILE A 116 6.44 -11.25 3.19
C ILE A 116 7.43 -10.65 4.19
N ASP A 117 7.07 -9.49 4.74
CA ASP A 117 7.79 -8.84 5.83
C ASP A 117 6.89 -7.86 6.58
N SER A 118 7.35 -7.41 7.75
CA SER A 118 6.62 -6.47 8.62
C SER A 118 7.46 -5.23 8.99
N GLN A 119 6.80 -4.08 9.01
CA GLN A 119 7.36 -2.82 9.50
C GLN A 119 6.57 -2.30 10.69
N SER A 120 7.22 -2.15 11.84
CA SER A 120 6.64 -1.50 13.02
C SER A 120 6.81 0.02 12.90
N VAL A 121 5.73 0.77 13.10
CA VAL A 121 5.71 2.23 13.06
C VAL A 121 5.10 2.79 14.34
N LYS A 122 5.61 3.95 14.78
CA LYS A 122 5.06 4.65 15.94
C LYS A 122 3.66 5.15 15.62
N THR A 123 2.73 4.98 16.55
CA THR A 123 1.43 5.67 16.51
C THR A 123 1.55 7.05 17.14
N THR A 124 0.65 7.97 16.79
CA THR A 124 0.46 9.23 17.52
C THR A 124 -0.62 9.09 18.60
N GLU A 125 -1.16 10.22 19.09
CA GLU A 125 -2.18 10.27 20.14
C GLU A 125 -3.50 9.54 19.79
N ALA A 126 -3.70 9.14 18.53
CA ALA A 126 -4.87 8.37 18.11
C ALA A 126 -5.05 7.10 18.99
N GLY A 127 -6.15 7.06 19.75
CA GLY A 127 -6.45 6.05 20.78
C GLY A 127 -6.87 4.67 20.25
N GLY A 128 -6.46 4.32 19.03
CA GLY A 128 -6.81 3.05 18.39
C GLY A 128 -5.98 1.85 18.85
N PRO A 129 -6.28 0.64 18.32
CA PRO A 129 -5.51 -0.57 18.61
C PRO A 129 -4.00 -0.39 18.34
N ARG A 130 -3.18 -0.50 19.38
CA ARG A 130 -1.72 -0.31 19.31
C ARG A 130 -1.02 -1.14 20.38
N GLY A 131 0.23 -1.48 20.11
CA GLY A 131 1.02 -2.38 20.94
C GLY A 131 2.45 -1.91 21.09
N TYR A 132 3.26 -2.71 21.77
CA TYR A 132 4.69 -2.45 21.94
C TYR A 132 5.51 -3.58 21.33
N ASP A 133 6.27 -3.25 20.30
CA ASP A 133 7.26 -4.14 19.71
C ASP A 133 8.53 -4.05 20.56
N ALA A 134 8.75 -5.05 21.41
CA ALA A 134 9.93 -5.10 22.28
C ALA A 134 11.25 -5.21 21.51
N GLY A 135 11.24 -5.92 20.38
CA GLY A 135 12.43 -6.11 19.55
C GLY A 135 12.89 -4.82 18.87
N LYS A 136 11.94 -4.01 18.40
CA LYS A 136 12.22 -2.70 17.77
C LYS A 136 12.13 -1.53 18.74
N LYS A 137 11.68 -1.76 19.97
CA LYS A 137 11.36 -0.74 20.99
C LYS A 137 10.40 0.34 20.47
N ILE A 138 9.37 -0.09 19.74
CA ILE A 138 8.39 0.79 19.09
C ILE A 138 7.01 0.58 19.69
N LYS A 139 6.42 1.65 20.25
CA LYS A 139 5.00 1.70 20.59
C LYS A 139 4.19 2.15 19.37
N GLY A 140 3.37 1.26 18.81
CA GLY A 140 2.50 1.59 17.70
C GLY A 140 1.86 0.40 17.00
N ARG A 141 1.94 0.37 15.66
CA ARG A 141 1.34 -0.67 14.80
C ARG A 141 2.37 -1.31 13.89
N LYS A 142 2.13 -2.55 13.51
CA LYS A 142 2.87 -3.29 12.48
C LYS A 142 2.15 -3.22 11.15
N ARG A 143 2.88 -2.96 10.08
CA ARG A 143 2.42 -3.01 8.69
C ARG A 143 2.99 -4.27 8.09
N HIS A 144 2.13 -5.23 7.82
CA HIS A 144 2.51 -6.49 7.22
C HIS A 144 2.24 -6.40 5.72
N ALA A 145 3.27 -6.65 4.92
CA ALA A 145 3.21 -6.52 3.47
C ALA A 145 3.59 -7.84 2.81
N MET A 146 2.72 -8.32 1.92
CA MET A 146 2.99 -9.37 0.95
C MET A 146 3.13 -8.72 -0.42
N VAL A 147 4.27 -8.89 -1.08
CA VAL A 147 4.56 -8.28 -2.38
C VAL A 147 5.00 -9.31 -3.41
N ASP A 148 4.85 -9.01 -4.69
CA ASP A 148 5.41 -9.82 -5.78
C ASP A 148 6.94 -9.64 -5.91
N ALA A 149 7.54 -10.38 -6.85
CA ALA A 149 8.98 -10.36 -7.12
C ALA A 149 9.57 -8.98 -7.50
N ASP A 150 8.74 -8.01 -7.92
CA ASP A 150 9.20 -6.65 -8.23
C ASP A 150 8.79 -5.62 -7.17
N GLY A 151 8.06 -6.04 -6.12
CA GLY A 151 7.64 -5.20 -5.02
C GLY A 151 6.29 -4.51 -5.25
N ARG A 152 5.39 -5.12 -6.01
CA ARG A 152 3.98 -4.70 -6.11
C ARG A 152 3.18 -5.33 -4.97
N ALA A 153 2.36 -4.55 -4.29
CA ALA A 153 1.60 -5.03 -3.13
C ALA A 153 0.51 -6.02 -3.53
N LEU A 154 0.57 -7.23 -2.98
CA LEU A 154 -0.48 -8.24 -3.07
C LEU A 154 -1.48 -8.04 -1.92
N VAL A 155 -0.99 -8.15 -0.69
CA VAL A 155 -1.82 -7.98 0.52
C VAL A 155 -1.07 -7.06 1.48
N LEU A 156 -1.74 -6.01 1.94
CA LEU A 156 -1.27 -5.10 2.97
C LEU A 156 -2.23 -5.17 4.15
N GLN A 157 -1.70 -5.39 5.34
CA GLN A 157 -2.47 -5.42 6.59
C GLN A 157 -1.79 -4.58 7.65
N ALA A 158 -2.59 -3.99 8.54
CA ALA A 158 -2.09 -3.31 9.72
C ALA A 158 -2.51 -4.09 10.97
N HIS A 159 -1.62 -4.18 11.94
CA HIS A 159 -1.78 -4.96 13.16
C HIS A 159 -1.26 -4.16 14.35
N SER A 160 -1.64 -4.56 15.56
CA SER A 160 -1.01 -4.05 16.77
C SER A 160 0.47 -4.47 16.83
N ALA A 161 1.36 -3.62 17.34
CA ALA A 161 2.81 -3.88 17.25
C ALA A 161 3.34 -4.98 18.20
N ASP A 162 2.55 -5.38 19.20
CA ASP A 162 2.85 -6.48 20.12
C ASP A 162 2.67 -7.86 19.48
N LEU A 163 1.87 -7.96 18.40
CA LEU A 163 1.67 -9.21 17.69
C LEU A 163 2.97 -9.65 17.01
N GLN A 164 3.32 -10.93 17.15
CA GLN A 164 4.51 -11.48 16.50
C GLN A 164 4.28 -11.62 15.00
N ASP A 165 5.37 -11.63 14.23
CA ASP A 165 5.26 -11.69 12.77
C ASP A 165 4.61 -13.00 12.31
N CYS A 166 4.86 -14.11 13.03
CA CYS A 166 4.15 -15.37 12.84
C CYS A 166 2.63 -15.27 13.04
N ASP A 167 2.15 -14.53 14.06
CA ASP A 167 0.71 -14.35 14.31
C ASP A 167 0.05 -13.56 13.18
N CYS A 168 0.73 -12.52 12.70
CA CYS A 168 0.24 -11.68 11.60
C CYS A 168 0.32 -12.37 10.24
N ALA A 169 1.24 -13.31 10.03
CA ALA A 169 1.44 -14.00 8.77
C ALA A 169 0.26 -14.90 8.38
N VAL A 170 -0.34 -15.59 9.34
CA VAL A 170 -1.48 -16.50 9.11
C VAL A 170 -2.67 -15.80 8.44
N PRO A 171 -3.23 -14.70 8.99
CA PRO A 171 -4.33 -13.99 8.36
C PRO A 171 -3.94 -13.33 7.03
N LEU A 172 -2.68 -12.90 6.87
CA LEU A 172 -2.17 -12.37 5.61
C LEU A 172 -2.19 -13.42 4.49
N LEU A 173 -1.63 -14.61 4.76
CA LEU A 173 -1.58 -15.73 3.82
C LEU A 173 -2.99 -16.19 3.46
N LYS A 174 -3.89 -16.33 4.44
CA LYS A 174 -5.30 -16.69 4.20
C LYS A 174 -6.02 -15.67 3.33
N ALA A 175 -5.84 -14.37 3.60
CA ALA A 175 -6.44 -13.31 2.80
C ALA A 175 -5.92 -13.31 1.35
N SER A 176 -4.67 -13.70 1.13
CA SER A 176 -4.08 -13.75 -0.22
C SER A 176 -4.73 -14.79 -1.13
N ARG A 177 -5.24 -15.91 -0.58
CA ARG A 177 -5.72 -17.05 -1.39
C ARG A 177 -6.88 -16.72 -2.32
N LYS A 178 -7.78 -15.81 -1.90
CA LYS A 178 -8.93 -15.42 -2.73
C LYS A 178 -8.52 -14.61 -3.96
N ALA A 179 -7.62 -13.64 -3.77
CA ALA A 179 -7.21 -12.73 -4.84
C ALA A 179 -6.01 -13.26 -5.65
N PHE A 180 -5.17 -14.11 -5.05
CA PHE A 180 -3.92 -14.61 -5.63
C PHE A 180 -3.78 -16.13 -5.41
N PRO A 181 -4.72 -16.95 -5.93
CA PRO A 181 -4.71 -18.40 -5.73
C PRO A 181 -3.49 -19.10 -6.36
N PHE A 182 -2.83 -18.46 -7.33
CA PHE A 182 -1.66 -19.01 -8.03
C PHE A 182 -0.33 -18.82 -7.29
N VAL A 183 -0.32 -18.08 -6.18
CA VAL A 183 0.89 -17.97 -5.37
C VAL A 183 1.15 -19.32 -4.71
N GLU A 184 2.29 -19.93 -5.01
CA GLU A 184 2.70 -21.23 -4.49
C GLU A 184 3.78 -21.11 -3.43
N ARG A 185 4.59 -20.04 -3.49
CA ARG A 185 5.74 -19.84 -2.58
C ARG A 185 5.76 -18.43 -2.01
N ALA A 186 6.07 -18.30 -0.73
CA ALA A 186 6.35 -17.03 -0.08
C ALA A 186 7.72 -17.04 0.61
N PHE A 187 8.56 -16.06 0.28
CA PHE A 187 9.86 -15.87 0.92
C PHE A 187 9.71 -14.97 2.15
N ALA A 188 10.30 -15.38 3.26
CA ALA A 188 10.22 -14.67 4.54
C ALA A 188 11.55 -14.74 5.30
N ASP A 189 11.67 -13.99 6.39
CA ASP A 189 12.82 -14.13 7.29
C ASP A 189 12.57 -15.14 8.41
N SER A 190 13.54 -15.28 9.31
CA SER A 190 13.47 -16.23 10.43
C SER A 190 12.33 -15.94 11.41
N GLY A 191 11.76 -14.73 11.42
CA GLY A 191 10.61 -14.35 12.24
C GLY A 191 9.31 -15.04 11.83
N TYR A 192 9.31 -15.80 10.72
CA TYR A 192 8.17 -16.56 10.19
C TYR A 192 8.31 -18.08 10.37
N ARG A 193 9.35 -18.52 11.09
CA ARG A 193 9.64 -19.92 11.35
C ARG A 193 8.73 -20.47 12.46
N ALA A 194 7.45 -20.64 12.17
CA ALA A 194 6.51 -21.35 13.03
C ALA A 194 5.62 -22.29 12.21
N GLU A 195 5.33 -23.47 12.77
CA GLU A 195 4.53 -24.51 12.12
C GLU A 195 3.16 -24.02 11.65
N ARG A 196 2.50 -23.19 12.48
CA ARG A 196 1.23 -22.54 12.14
C ARG A 196 1.29 -21.66 10.87
N VAL A 197 2.45 -21.08 10.55
CA VAL A 197 2.64 -20.26 9.35
C VAL A 197 2.78 -21.16 8.13
N SER A 198 3.58 -22.24 8.24
CA SER A 198 3.74 -23.22 7.16
C SER A 198 2.46 -24.03 6.87
N GLN A 199 1.60 -24.22 7.87
CA GLN A 199 0.32 -24.95 7.74
C GLN A 199 -0.87 -24.01 7.47
N ALA A 200 -0.66 -22.69 7.41
CA ALA A 200 -1.76 -21.72 7.29
C ALA A 200 -2.56 -21.88 6.00
N THR A 201 -1.88 -22.22 4.90
CA THR A 201 -2.41 -22.34 3.53
C THR A 201 -1.54 -23.32 2.73
N SER A 202 -1.89 -23.56 1.46
CA SER A 202 -1.06 -24.33 0.51
C SER A 202 0.21 -23.61 0.03
N ILE A 203 0.47 -22.37 0.49
CA ILE A 203 1.66 -21.61 0.11
C ILE A 203 2.86 -22.13 0.91
N VAL A 204 3.89 -22.60 0.20
CA VAL A 204 5.15 -23.03 0.81
C VAL A 204 5.93 -21.82 1.30
N ILE A 205 6.28 -21.81 2.59
CA ILE A 205 7.03 -20.71 3.21
C ILE A 205 8.52 -21.04 3.19
N GLU A 206 9.29 -20.26 2.43
CA GLU A 206 10.74 -20.40 2.34
C GLU A 206 11.43 -19.33 3.20
N VAL A 207 12.05 -19.78 4.29
CA VAL A 207 12.77 -18.90 5.22
C VAL A 207 14.19 -18.64 4.71
N VAL A 208 14.43 -17.43 4.23
CA VAL A 208 15.74 -16.98 3.73
C VAL A 208 16.65 -16.65 4.92
N LYS A 209 17.60 -17.54 5.20
CA LYS A 209 18.57 -17.37 6.29
C LYS A 209 19.66 -16.35 5.93
N LYS A 210 20.15 -15.63 6.94
CA LYS A 210 21.43 -14.94 6.83
C LYS A 210 22.56 -15.98 6.81
N PRO A 211 23.57 -15.86 5.93
CA PRO A 211 24.79 -16.65 6.01
C PRO A 211 25.41 -16.59 7.41
N ALA A 212 25.83 -17.74 7.95
CA ALA A 212 26.49 -17.80 9.26
C ALA A 212 27.83 -17.05 9.22
N GLY A 213 28.13 -16.24 10.24
CA GLY A 213 29.37 -15.45 10.32
C GLY A 213 29.36 -14.10 9.58
N GLN A 214 28.21 -13.66 9.05
CA GLN A 214 28.11 -12.40 8.32
C GLN A 214 28.31 -11.17 9.23
N VAL A 215 29.32 -10.36 8.94
CA VAL A 215 29.51 -9.00 9.47
C VAL A 215 29.15 -7.99 8.38
N GLY A 216 28.23 -7.05 8.67
CA GLY A 216 27.79 -6.01 7.71
C GLY A 216 26.53 -6.36 6.92
N PHE A 217 26.08 -5.44 6.05
CA PHE A 217 24.87 -5.59 5.24
C PHE A 217 25.17 -6.34 3.93
N ILE A 218 24.46 -7.44 3.69
CA ILE A 218 24.46 -8.16 2.41
C ILE A 218 23.01 -8.24 1.93
N VAL A 219 22.79 -7.97 0.64
CA VAL A 219 21.49 -8.12 0.00
C VAL A 219 21.14 -9.61 -0.03
N LEU A 220 20.18 -10.02 0.81
CA LEU A 220 19.60 -11.35 0.71
C LEU A 220 18.73 -11.41 -0.56
N PRO A 221 18.97 -12.38 -1.48
CA PRO A 221 18.16 -12.51 -2.68
C PRO A 221 16.66 -12.51 -2.34
N ARG A 222 15.88 -11.72 -3.09
CA ARG A 222 14.41 -11.60 -2.99
C ARG A 222 13.85 -10.92 -1.73
N ARG A 223 14.56 -10.90 -0.59
CA ARG A 223 14.07 -10.27 0.66
C ARG A 223 13.98 -8.74 0.62
N TRP A 224 14.95 -8.08 -0.01
CA TRP A 224 15.01 -6.62 -0.10
C TRP A 224 13.82 -5.98 -0.86
N VAL A 225 13.04 -6.78 -1.59
CA VAL A 225 11.96 -6.30 -2.45
C VAL A 225 10.79 -5.72 -1.64
N VAL A 226 10.43 -6.37 -0.54
CA VAL A 226 9.36 -5.88 0.37
C VAL A 226 9.84 -4.68 1.18
N GLU A 227 11.09 -4.67 1.63
CA GLU A 227 11.72 -3.52 2.28
C GLU A 227 11.73 -2.29 1.35
N ARG A 228 12.04 -2.50 0.07
CA ARG A 228 11.96 -1.44 -0.96
C ARG A 228 10.53 -0.95 -1.17
N PHE A 229 9.55 -1.84 -1.22
CA PHE A 229 8.14 -1.44 -1.30
C PHE A 229 7.75 -0.55 -0.11
N LEU A 230 8.09 -0.96 1.11
CA LEU A 230 7.87 -0.19 2.33
C LEU A 230 8.57 1.17 2.25
N ALA A 231 9.81 1.23 1.76
CA ALA A 231 10.53 2.48 1.54
C ALA A 231 9.83 3.40 0.52
N TRP A 232 9.26 2.85 -0.55
CA TRP A 232 8.50 3.63 -1.54
C TRP A 232 7.23 4.25 -0.95
N ILE A 233 6.42 3.48 -0.21
CA ILE A 233 5.19 4.01 0.37
C ILE A 233 5.47 4.99 1.51
N ASN A 234 6.58 4.84 2.25
CA ASN A 234 7.01 5.77 3.30
C ASN A 234 7.45 7.15 2.77
N ARG A 235 7.59 7.32 1.44
CA ARG A 235 7.72 8.66 0.84
C ARG A 235 6.45 9.51 1.03
N ASN A 236 5.33 8.89 1.41
CA ASN A 236 4.10 9.59 1.80
C ASN A 236 4.19 9.96 3.28
N ARG A 237 4.19 11.26 3.58
CA ARG A 237 4.45 11.77 4.94
C ARG A 237 3.42 11.28 5.94
N ARG A 238 2.17 11.04 5.52
CA ARG A 238 1.13 10.44 6.36
C ARG A 238 1.50 9.04 6.86
N LEU A 239 2.33 8.31 6.12
CA LEU A 239 2.79 6.97 6.50
C LEU A 239 4.09 6.99 7.30
N ALA A 240 4.72 8.13 7.57
CA ALA A 240 5.93 8.17 8.41
C ALA A 240 5.68 7.72 9.86
N LYS A 241 4.47 7.95 10.35
CA LYS A 241 3.88 7.40 11.58
C LYS A 241 2.50 6.86 11.24
N ASP A 242 1.86 6.16 12.16
CA ASP A 242 0.43 5.87 12.03
C ASP A 242 -0.40 6.91 12.81
N PHE A 243 -1.15 7.72 12.07
CA PHE A 243 -2.06 8.74 12.61
C PHE A 243 -3.50 8.23 12.72
N GLU A 244 -3.78 7.02 12.24
CA GLU A 244 -5.15 6.54 12.09
C GLU A 244 -5.68 5.93 13.39
N ALA A 245 -6.93 6.27 13.73
CA ALA A 245 -7.63 5.67 14.86
C ALA A 245 -7.99 4.20 14.61
N THR A 246 -8.30 3.82 13.36
CA THR A 246 -8.75 2.46 13.02
C THR A 246 -7.75 1.73 12.13
N ILE A 247 -7.63 0.41 12.31
CA ILE A 247 -6.84 -0.48 11.43
C ILE A 247 -7.28 -0.33 9.98
N ALA A 248 -8.59 -0.33 9.73
CA ALA A 248 -9.15 -0.21 8.39
C ALA A 248 -8.73 1.09 7.69
N SER A 249 -8.68 2.23 8.41
CA SER A 249 -8.18 3.48 7.82
C SER A 249 -6.68 3.42 7.52
N ALA A 250 -5.88 2.81 8.41
CA ALA A 250 -4.46 2.60 8.19
C ALA A 250 -4.21 1.76 6.92
N GLU A 251 -4.90 0.62 6.79
CA GLU A 251 -4.83 -0.24 5.61
C GLU A 251 -5.27 0.49 4.33
N THR A 252 -6.36 1.24 4.39
CA THR A 252 -6.85 2.04 3.24
C THR A 252 -5.76 2.99 2.73
N PHE A 253 -5.01 3.64 3.63
CA PHE A 253 -3.90 4.50 3.22
C PHE A 253 -2.68 3.73 2.70
N LEU A 254 -2.41 2.52 3.18
CA LEU A 254 -1.37 1.66 2.60
C LEU A 254 -1.71 1.31 1.14
N TYR A 255 -2.95 0.91 0.87
CA TYR A 255 -3.40 0.63 -0.49
C TYR A 255 -3.48 1.89 -1.35
N ALA A 256 -3.94 3.02 -0.82
CA ALA A 256 -3.93 4.30 -1.56
C ALA A 256 -2.50 4.71 -1.98
N ALA A 257 -1.49 4.47 -1.13
CA ALA A 257 -0.09 4.69 -1.47
C ALA A 257 0.39 3.76 -2.58
N SER A 258 -0.01 2.49 -2.55
CA SER A 258 0.30 1.52 -3.60
C SER A 258 -0.37 1.87 -4.94
N VAL A 259 -1.65 2.26 -4.92
CA VAL A 259 -2.39 2.73 -6.10
C VAL A 259 -1.73 3.95 -6.72
N MET A 260 -1.33 4.93 -5.91
CA MET A 260 -0.62 6.12 -6.41
C MET A 260 0.75 5.78 -7.02
N LEU A 261 1.42 4.73 -6.53
CA LEU A 261 2.67 4.24 -7.12
C LEU A 261 2.42 3.54 -8.46
N LEU A 262 1.43 2.65 -8.52
CA LEU A 262 1.13 1.84 -9.70
C LEU A 262 0.52 2.68 -10.84
N SER A 263 -0.38 3.62 -10.53
CA SER A 263 -0.97 4.51 -11.55
C SER A 263 0.10 5.32 -12.27
N ARG A 264 1.13 5.78 -11.55
CA ARG A 264 2.28 6.49 -12.11
C ARG A 264 3.15 5.60 -13.00
N ARG A 265 3.38 4.34 -12.62
CA ARG A 265 4.16 3.40 -13.44
C ARG A 265 3.44 3.09 -14.75
N LEU A 266 2.13 2.88 -14.67
CA LEU A 266 1.30 2.59 -15.82
C LEU A 266 1.16 3.78 -16.76
N ALA A 267 1.07 5.01 -16.23
CA ALA A 267 0.99 6.23 -17.04
C ALA A 267 2.32 6.64 -17.71
N GLN A 268 3.42 5.98 -17.38
CA GLN A 268 4.74 6.24 -17.97
C GLN A 268 5.04 5.34 -19.18
N SER A 269 4.12 4.45 -19.55
CA SER A 269 4.27 3.53 -20.69
C SER A 269 3.47 3.99 -21.90
#